data_AF-A0A932VFC5-F1
#
_entry.id   AF-A0A932VFC5-F1
#
_cell.length_a   1.000
_cell.length_b   1.000
_cell.length_c   1.000
_cell.angle_alpha   90.00
_cell.angle_beta   90.00
_cell.angle_gamma   90.00
#
_symmetry.space_group_name_H-M   'P 1'
#
loop_
_entity.id
_entity.type
_entity.pdbx_description
1 polymer ?
#
loop_
_entity_poly.entity_id
_entity_poly.type
_entity_poly.pdbx_seq_one_letter_code
_entity_poly.pdbx_strand_id
1 'polypeptide(L)'
;ISEKCIALYATGRNLLQIARETGVPRPNVRQTLIEAGVAIRTHHSRPDETTIKAEKLQVGVTPFGYSRLRGRLVVEPKEIETVRLILNLWQAGRSLSAIAQHLDSHGYKTRKGGRWEHSIVRHIVLRHKDNPDQIEETIWESTNSSR
;
A
#
# COMPACT_ATOMS: atom_id res chain seq x y z
N ILE A 1 7.32 -48.82 7.03
CA ILE A 1 7.59 -47.42 7.47
C ILE A 1 6.90 -46.42 6.54
N SER A 2 7.01 -46.60 5.21
CA SER A 2 6.48 -45.70 4.20
C SER A 2 4.95 -45.52 4.24
N GLU A 3 4.16 -46.57 4.48
CA GLU A 3 2.69 -46.49 4.55
C GLU A 3 2.19 -45.58 5.69
N LYS A 4 2.86 -45.63 6.85
CA LYS A 4 2.51 -44.80 8.02
C LYS A 4 2.70 -43.31 7.72
N CYS A 5 3.77 -42.95 6.99
CA CYS A 5 4.02 -41.58 6.56
C CYS A 5 2.94 -41.08 5.58
N ILE A 6 2.50 -41.93 4.65
CA ILE A 6 1.45 -41.60 3.67
C ILE A 6 0.10 -41.39 4.38
N ALA A 7 -0.27 -42.27 5.31
CA ALA A 7 -1.51 -42.15 6.09
C ALA A 7 -1.54 -40.88 6.95
N LEU A 8 -0.44 -40.55 7.62
CA LEU A 8 -0.31 -39.31 8.39
C LEU A 8 -0.32 -38.06 7.49
N TYR A 9 0.19 -38.17 6.28
CA TYR A 9 0.13 -37.08 5.30
C TYR A 9 -1.30 -36.87 4.76
N ALA A 10 -2.02 -37.96 4.46
CA ALA A 10 -3.40 -37.92 3.99
C ALA A 10 -4.36 -37.30 5.03
N THR A 11 -4.08 -37.49 6.32
CA THR A 11 -4.81 -36.82 7.43
C THR A 11 -4.45 -35.34 7.61
N GLY A 12 -3.58 -34.78 6.75
CA GLY A 12 -3.26 -33.35 6.71
C GLY A 12 -2.11 -32.93 7.63
N ARG A 13 -1.35 -33.86 8.21
CA ARG A 13 -0.18 -33.52 9.04
C ARG A 13 0.96 -32.94 8.20
N ASN A 14 1.68 -31.98 8.76
CA ASN A 14 2.87 -31.40 8.14
C ASN A 14 4.04 -32.42 8.14
N LEU A 15 4.86 -32.42 7.09
CA LEU A 15 6.11 -33.19 6.99
C LEU A 15 6.99 -33.10 8.26
N LEU A 16 7.04 -31.93 8.93
CA LEU A 16 7.75 -31.77 10.21
C LEU A 16 7.15 -32.65 11.32
N GLN A 17 5.83 -32.66 11.39
CA GLN A 17 5.08 -33.35 12.43
C GLN A 17 5.16 -34.86 12.22
N ILE A 18 5.03 -35.31 10.97
CA ILE A 18 5.23 -36.72 10.58
C ILE A 18 6.64 -37.17 10.97
N ALA A 19 7.67 -36.37 10.71
CA ALA A 19 9.04 -36.69 11.09
C ALA A 19 9.24 -36.87 12.61
N ARG A 20 8.62 -35.99 13.42
CA ARG A 20 8.67 -36.09 14.89
C ARG A 20 7.94 -37.34 15.40
N GLU A 21 6.82 -37.68 14.79
CA GLU A 21 5.92 -38.75 15.25
C GLU A 21 6.37 -40.14 14.78
N THR A 22 7.07 -40.20 13.64
CA THR A 22 7.62 -41.45 13.08
C THR A 22 9.08 -41.68 13.45
N GLY A 23 9.77 -40.67 13.98
CA GLY A 23 11.22 -40.70 14.26
C GLY A 23 12.09 -40.67 12.99
N VAL A 24 11.48 -40.53 11.80
CA VAL A 24 12.18 -40.49 10.52
C VAL A 24 12.57 -39.03 10.21
N PRO A 25 13.82 -38.74 9.80
CA PRO A 25 14.22 -37.39 9.40
C PRO A 25 13.33 -36.84 8.29
N ARG A 26 12.95 -35.56 8.39
CA ARG A 26 12.14 -34.85 7.38
C ARG A 26 12.55 -35.08 5.91
N PRO A 27 13.84 -35.06 5.53
CA PRO A 27 14.23 -35.33 4.15
C PRO A 27 13.84 -36.74 3.69
N ASN A 28 13.89 -37.73 4.57
CA ASN A 28 13.50 -39.11 4.26
C ASN A 28 11.98 -39.24 4.18
N VAL A 29 11.22 -38.56 5.05
CA VAL A 29 9.76 -38.48 4.92
C VAL A 29 9.37 -37.85 3.58
N ARG A 30 10.06 -36.78 3.16
CA ARG A 30 9.85 -36.15 1.85
C ARG A 30 10.18 -37.13 0.71
N GLN A 31 11.33 -37.80 0.76
CA GLN A 31 11.74 -38.75 -0.26
C GLN A 31 10.75 -39.92 -0.40
N THR A 32 10.29 -40.48 0.73
CA THR A 32 9.31 -41.59 0.71
C THR A 32 7.95 -41.19 0.12
N LEU A 33 7.52 -39.94 0.30
CA LEU A 33 6.29 -39.43 -0.30
C LEU A 33 6.44 -39.17 -1.80
N ILE A 34 7.62 -38.73 -2.26
CA ILE A 34 7.93 -38.58 -3.69
C ILE A 34 7.95 -39.95 -4.37
N GLU A 35 8.64 -40.93 -3.77
CA GLU A 35 8.74 -42.30 -4.30
C GLU A 35 7.39 -43.01 -4.31
N ALA A 36 6.51 -42.72 -3.36
CA ALA A 36 5.13 -43.20 -3.34
C ALA A 36 4.19 -42.44 -4.31
N GLY A 37 4.70 -41.49 -5.09
CA GLY A 37 3.92 -40.71 -6.05
C GLY A 37 2.94 -39.74 -5.42
N VAL A 38 3.07 -39.45 -4.12
CA VAL A 38 2.21 -38.52 -3.40
C VAL A 38 2.70 -37.10 -3.69
N ALA A 39 1.87 -36.32 -4.39
CA ALA A 39 2.16 -34.92 -4.66
C ALA A 39 2.35 -34.16 -3.34
N ILE A 40 3.61 -33.86 -3.02
CA ILE A 40 3.92 -33.11 -1.82
C ILE A 40 3.44 -31.68 -2.05
N ARG A 41 2.52 -31.24 -1.19
CA ARG A 41 2.18 -29.84 -0.95
C ARG A 41 3.50 -29.08 -0.77
N THR A 42 3.98 -28.49 -1.86
CA THR A 42 5.12 -27.57 -1.83
C THR A 42 4.76 -26.50 -0.82
N HIS A 43 5.74 -26.10 0.00
CA HIS A 43 5.55 -25.07 1.01
C HIS A 43 4.83 -23.87 0.38
N HIS A 44 3.51 -23.81 0.57
CA HIS A 44 2.74 -22.60 0.39
C HIS A 44 3.51 -21.59 1.22
N SER A 45 4.15 -20.61 0.57
CA SER A 45 4.54 -19.37 1.23
C SER A 45 3.39 -19.08 2.17
N ARG A 46 3.68 -19.02 3.48
CA ARG A 46 2.67 -18.61 4.45
C ARG A 46 1.95 -17.43 3.79
N PRO A 47 0.63 -17.46 3.59
CA PRO A 47 -0.04 -16.21 3.35
C PRO A 47 0.19 -15.49 4.66
N ASP A 48 1.22 -14.64 4.66
CA ASP A 48 1.41 -13.71 5.74
C ASP A 48 0.05 -13.05 5.90
N GLU A 49 -0.54 -13.11 7.08
CA GLU A 49 -1.83 -12.48 7.34
C GLU A 49 -1.73 -10.94 7.16
N THR A 50 -0.50 -10.42 6.98
CA THR A 50 -0.23 -9.07 6.47
C THR A 50 -0.33 -8.90 4.94
N THR A 51 -0.42 -9.99 4.18
CA THR A 51 -0.71 -10.00 2.74
C THR A 51 -2.15 -10.40 2.50
N ILE A 52 -3.09 -9.63 3.07
CA ILE A 52 -4.29 -9.29 2.30
C ILE A 52 -3.76 -8.92 0.93
N LYS A 53 -4.17 -9.67 -0.08
CA LYS A 53 -3.92 -9.46 -1.51
C LYS A 53 -3.95 -7.95 -1.78
N ALA A 54 -2.78 -7.32 -1.68
CA ALA A 54 -2.45 -6.19 -2.50
C ALA A 54 -2.41 -6.84 -3.88
N GLU A 55 -3.60 -6.90 -4.50
CA GLU A 55 -3.73 -6.56 -5.90
C GLU A 55 -2.57 -5.65 -6.22
N LYS A 56 -1.79 -6.03 -7.23
CA LYS A 56 -0.62 -5.30 -7.73
C LYS A 56 -1.06 -3.88 -8.10
N LEU A 57 -1.36 -3.11 -7.09
CA LEU A 57 -1.74 -1.73 -7.07
C LEU A 57 -0.42 -1.15 -7.42
N GLN A 58 -0.28 -0.81 -8.70
CA GLN A 58 0.68 0.17 -9.16
C GLN A 58 0.83 1.14 -7.99
N VAL A 59 1.97 1.05 -7.31
CA VAL A 59 2.25 1.94 -6.18
C VAL A 59 2.66 3.24 -6.85
N GLY A 60 1.70 3.83 -7.58
CA GLY A 60 1.83 5.14 -8.14
C GLY A 60 2.09 6.08 -6.99
N VAL A 61 2.98 7.04 -7.23
CA VAL A 61 3.31 8.08 -6.26
C VAL A 61 2.00 8.69 -5.77
N THR A 62 1.70 8.54 -4.48
CA THR A 62 0.47 9.09 -3.90
C THR A 62 0.48 10.60 -4.11
N PRO A 63 -0.49 11.17 -4.85
CA PRO A 63 -0.54 12.60 -5.13
C PRO A 63 -0.61 13.42 -3.84
N PHE A 64 0.00 14.60 -3.85
CA PHE A 64 -0.03 15.52 -2.72
C PHE A 64 -1.48 15.95 -2.42
N GLY A 65 -1.89 15.99 -1.15
CA GLY A 65 -3.29 16.18 -0.75
C GLY A 65 -4.05 14.87 -0.46
N TYR A 66 -3.47 13.73 -0.85
CA TYR A 66 -4.06 12.41 -0.62
C TYR A 66 -3.07 11.54 0.13
N SER A 67 -3.49 10.96 1.25
CA SER A 67 -2.84 9.85 1.93
C SER A 67 -3.46 8.54 1.48
N ARG A 68 -2.75 7.43 1.69
CA ARG A 68 -3.28 6.10 1.37
C ARG A 68 -3.48 5.32 2.64
N LEU A 69 -4.73 5.21 3.09
CA LEU A 69 -5.09 4.50 4.30
C LEU A 69 -5.85 3.22 3.91
N ARG A 70 -5.32 2.05 4.31
CA ARG A 70 -5.94 0.73 4.06
C ARG A 70 -6.30 0.49 2.58
N GLY A 71 -5.43 0.92 1.67
CA GLY A 71 -5.61 0.74 0.23
C GLY A 71 -6.46 1.81 -0.47
N ARG A 72 -7.18 2.66 0.27
CA ARG A 72 -8.00 3.77 -0.26
C ARG A 72 -7.24 5.10 -0.24
N LEU A 73 -7.49 5.95 -1.22
CA LEU A 73 -7.04 7.35 -1.21
C LEU A 73 -7.93 8.11 -0.21
N VAL A 74 -7.31 8.55 0.89
CA VAL A 74 -7.94 9.38 1.92
C VAL A 74 -7.35 10.77 1.78
N VAL A 75 -8.21 11.77 1.80
CA VAL A 75 -7.76 13.16 1.80
C VAL A 75 -7.12 13.50 3.14
N GLU A 76 -5.96 14.18 3.10
CA GLU A 76 -5.33 14.72 4.29
C GLU A 76 -5.69 16.21 4.41
N PRO A 77 -6.51 16.62 5.40
CA PRO A 77 -7.02 17.99 5.49
C PRO A 77 -5.91 19.05 5.45
N LYS A 78 -4.80 18.80 6.15
CA LYS A 78 -3.64 19.70 6.22
C LYS A 78 -2.97 19.93 4.86
N GLU A 79 -2.83 18.87 4.07
CA GLU A 79 -2.23 18.98 2.74
C GLU A 79 -3.20 19.63 1.76
N ILE A 80 -4.50 19.39 1.90
CA ILE A 80 -5.55 19.99 1.08
C ILE A 80 -5.65 21.49 1.24
N GLU A 81 -5.53 22.02 2.45
CA GLU A 81 -5.53 23.48 2.67
C GLU A 81 -4.40 24.15 1.88
N THR A 82 -3.25 23.48 1.81
CA THR A 82 -2.12 23.95 1.02
C THR A 82 -2.41 23.88 -0.48
N VAL A 83 -3.08 22.82 -0.96
CA VAL A 83 -3.53 22.71 -2.37
C VAL A 83 -4.52 23.82 -2.73
N ARG A 84 -5.51 24.12 -1.86
CA ARG A 84 -6.44 25.24 -2.05
C ARG A 84 -5.69 26.57 -2.17
N LEU A 85 -4.74 26.82 -1.28
CA LEU A 85 -3.91 28.04 -1.32
C LEU A 85 -3.13 28.14 -2.65
N ILE A 86 -2.53 27.04 -3.11
CA ILE A 86 -1.82 26.97 -4.40
C ILE A 86 -2.74 27.35 -5.55
N LEU A 87 -3.95 26.78 -5.60
CA LEU A 87 -4.92 27.03 -6.65
C LEU A 87 -5.40 28.48 -6.64
N ASN A 88 -5.67 29.05 -5.46
CA ASN A 88 -6.05 30.45 -5.32
C ASN A 88 -4.95 31.40 -5.82
N LEU A 89 -3.69 31.15 -5.46
CA LEU A 89 -2.56 31.95 -5.93
C LEU A 89 -2.32 31.80 -7.44
N TRP A 90 -2.56 30.62 -7.98
CA TRP A 90 -2.46 30.36 -9.42
C TRP A 90 -3.59 31.06 -10.20
N GLN A 91 -4.83 31.00 -9.70
CA GLN A 91 -5.97 31.73 -10.28
C GLN A 91 -5.77 33.25 -10.21
N ALA A 92 -5.09 33.75 -9.18
CA ALA A 92 -4.66 35.15 -9.09
C ALA A 92 -3.54 35.54 -10.08
N GLY A 93 -3.10 34.62 -10.95
CA GLY A 93 -2.12 34.88 -12.01
C GLY A 93 -0.66 34.83 -11.55
N ARG A 94 -0.36 34.33 -10.34
CA ARG A 94 1.03 34.22 -9.90
C ARG A 94 1.77 33.10 -10.65
N SER A 95 3.06 33.33 -10.89
CA SER A 95 3.92 32.31 -11.48
C SER A 95 4.13 31.14 -10.52
N LEU A 96 4.31 29.93 -11.07
CA LEU A 96 4.51 28.70 -10.28
C LEU A 96 5.71 28.80 -9.32
N SER A 97 6.79 29.47 -9.75
CA SER A 97 7.97 29.72 -8.91
C SER A 97 7.67 30.70 -7.78
N ALA A 98 6.87 31.75 -8.03
CA ALA A 98 6.46 32.69 -6.98
C ALA A 98 5.54 32.02 -5.95
N ILE A 99 4.68 31.09 -6.39
CA ILE A 99 3.84 30.28 -5.49
C ILE A 99 4.72 29.38 -4.62
N ALA A 100 5.69 28.68 -5.22
CA ALA A 100 6.62 27.83 -4.48
C ALA A 100 7.41 28.62 -3.42
N GLN A 101 7.94 29.80 -3.80
CA GLN A 101 8.64 30.69 -2.87
C GLN A 101 7.72 31.22 -1.77
N HIS A 102 6.47 31.55 -2.09
CA HIS A 102 5.49 31.98 -1.12
C HIS A 102 5.23 30.89 -0.07
N LEU A 103 5.06 29.63 -0.51
CA LEU A 103 4.86 28.49 0.38
C LEU A 103 6.06 28.25 1.30
N ASP A 104 7.27 28.27 0.75
CA ASP A 104 8.51 28.09 1.51
C ASP A 104 8.70 29.23 2.54
N SER A 105 8.41 30.47 2.14
CA SER A 105 8.52 31.66 3.01
C SER A 105 7.50 31.68 4.14
N HIS A 106 6.31 31.10 3.92
CA HIS A 106 5.25 31.00 4.94
C HIS A 106 5.39 29.72 5.80
N GLY A 107 6.44 28.93 5.59
CA GLY A 107 6.75 27.75 6.41
C GLY A 107 5.93 26.51 6.08
N TYR A 108 5.23 26.48 4.94
CA TYR A 108 4.54 25.28 4.49
C TYR A 108 5.55 24.22 4.08
N LYS A 109 5.50 23.06 4.72
CA LYS A 109 6.41 21.94 4.40
C LYS A 109 5.76 20.97 3.43
N THR A 110 6.56 20.45 2.50
CA THR A 110 6.14 19.30 1.67
C THR A 110 6.03 18.03 2.52
N ARG A 111 5.41 16.97 1.99
CA ARG A 111 5.25 15.68 2.69
C ARG A 111 6.58 15.07 3.16
N LYS A 112 7.68 15.35 2.47
CA LYS A 112 9.05 14.91 2.84
C LYS A 112 9.83 15.95 3.65
N GLY A 113 9.20 17.06 4.04
CA GLY A 113 9.85 18.14 4.79
C GLY A 113 10.82 19.00 3.97
N GLY A 114 10.88 18.80 2.65
CA GLY A 114 11.73 19.59 1.74
C GLY A 114 11.07 20.89 1.29
N ARG A 115 11.86 21.72 0.60
CA ARG A 115 11.41 22.99 -0.01
C ARG A 115 10.37 22.77 -1.10
N TRP A 116 9.53 23.77 -1.32
CA TRP A 116 8.61 23.78 -2.44
C TRP A 116 9.34 24.07 -3.76
N GLU A 117 9.21 23.15 -4.72
CA GLU A 117 9.74 23.32 -6.07
C GLU A 117 8.59 23.68 -7.03
N HIS A 118 8.86 24.52 -8.02
CA HIS A 118 7.89 24.88 -9.06
C HIS A 118 7.31 23.65 -9.78
N SER A 119 8.09 22.56 -9.90
CA SER A 119 7.68 21.29 -10.52
C SER A 119 6.54 20.62 -9.75
N ILE A 120 6.59 20.68 -8.41
CA ILE A 120 5.56 20.13 -7.53
C ILE A 120 4.28 20.96 -7.65
N VAL A 121 4.42 22.30 -7.59
CA VAL A 121 3.28 23.23 -7.75
C VAL A 121 2.62 23.03 -9.11
N ARG A 122 3.40 22.87 -10.19
CA ARG A 122 2.89 22.57 -11.53
C ARG A 122 2.05 21.30 -11.56
N HIS A 123 2.55 20.21 -10.99
CA HIS A 123 1.82 18.94 -10.96
C HIS A 123 0.50 19.03 -10.19
N ILE A 124 0.49 19.77 -9.08
CA ILE A 124 -0.74 20.01 -8.30
C ILE A 124 -1.76 20.78 -9.15
N VAL A 125 -1.34 21.90 -9.75
CA VAL A 125 -2.21 22.72 -10.61
C VAL A 125 -2.75 21.91 -11.78
N LEU A 126 -1.88 21.19 -12.52
CA LEU A 126 -2.30 20.40 -13.68
C LEU A 126 -3.31 19.30 -13.32
N ARG A 127 -3.22 18.73 -12.13
CA ARG A 127 -4.13 17.68 -11.68
C ARG A 127 -5.50 18.21 -11.28
N HIS A 128 -5.52 19.39 -10.65
CA HIS A 128 -6.74 19.97 -10.11
C HIS A 128 -7.42 20.98 -11.05
N LYS A 129 -6.76 21.42 -12.14
CA LYS A 129 -7.38 22.32 -13.14
C LYS A 129 -8.63 21.72 -13.79
N ASP A 130 -8.65 20.39 -13.98
CA ASP A 130 -9.74 19.70 -14.67
C ASP A 130 -10.84 19.22 -13.70
N ASN A 131 -10.58 19.21 -12.39
CA ASN A 131 -11.53 18.77 -11.36
C ASN A 131 -11.39 19.60 -10.06
N PRO A 132 -11.74 20.89 -10.08
CA PRO A 132 -11.68 21.73 -8.87
C PRO A 132 -12.73 21.33 -7.82
N ASP A 133 -13.90 20.84 -8.24
CA ASP A 133 -15.06 20.59 -7.35
C ASP A 133 -14.89 19.35 -6.45
N GLN A 134 -14.10 18.37 -6.88
CA GLN A 134 -13.83 17.15 -6.09
C GLN A 134 -13.15 17.44 -4.74
N ILE A 135 -12.43 18.57 -4.66
CA ILE A 135 -11.67 18.94 -3.48
C ILE A 135 -12.64 19.34 -2.35
N GLU A 136 -13.66 20.14 -2.67
CA GLU A 136 -14.69 20.59 -1.71
C GLU A 136 -15.57 19.42 -1.25
N GLU A 137 -16.01 18.56 -2.18
CA GLU A 137 -16.86 17.41 -1.88
C GLU A 137 -16.16 16.44 -0.90
N THR A 138 -14.88 16.16 -1.14
CA THR A 138 -14.13 15.23 -0.27
C THR A 138 -13.88 15.80 1.14
N ILE A 139 -13.77 17.12 1.26
CA ILE A 139 -13.60 17.80 2.56
C ILE A 139 -14.90 17.78 3.36
N TRP A 140 -16.03 17.97 2.67
CA TRP A 140 -17.35 17.82 3.28
C TRP A 140 -17.59 16.38 3.76
N GLU A 141 -17.29 15.38 2.93
CA GLU A 141 -17.40 13.97 3.32
C GLU A 141 -16.48 13.63 4.50
N SER A 142 -15.24 14.12 4.50
CA SER A 142 -14.28 13.88 5.58
C SER A 142 -14.68 14.55 6.89
N THR A 143 -15.36 15.70 6.85
CA THR A 143 -15.82 16.42 8.05
C THR A 143 -17.15 15.88 8.57
N ASN A 144 -18.01 15.33 7.69
CA ASN A 144 -19.34 14.85 8.04
C ASN A 144 -19.39 13.34 8.38
N SER A 145 -18.35 12.55 8.04
CA SER A 145 -18.24 11.12 8.37
C SER A 145 -17.93 10.80 9.85
N SER A 146 -18.03 11.77 10.76
CA SER A 146 -17.88 11.57 12.22
C SER A 146 -19.16 11.88 13.03
N ARG A 147 -20.34 11.82 12.39
CA ARG A 147 -21.63 11.77 13.12
C ARG A 147 -22.23 10.38 13.09
#